data_AF-A0A2E1BM01-F1
#
_entry.id   AF-A0A2E1BM01-F1
#
_cell.length_a   1.000
_cell.length_b   1.000
_cell.length_c   1.000
_cell.angle_alpha   90.00
_cell.angle_beta   90.00
_cell.angle_gamma   90.00
#
_symmetry.space_group_name_H-M   'P 1'
#
loop_
_entity.id
_entity.type
_entity.pdbx_description
1 polymer ?
#
loop_
_entity_poly.entity_id
_entity_poly.type
_entity_poly.pdbx_seq_one_letter_code
_entity_poly.pdbx_strand_id
1 'polypeptide(L)'
;MEKTMVNKWWIPVLLGVVLFAASIFLVTRPTEAFLGLALVFGWFILFSGIMNIIFSVQNRKVFDDWIWYLLLGIIEVALGTALLLQPHMSVNALILFTGFWMVFLAVSRISSAFLLKKMKISMWWLPLVSGILIFIFSFLILVNPLIAVFSIIYLTAIPLMIYGAMAIYFGFNLRNYNKS
;
A
#
# COMPACT_ATOMS: atom_id res chain seq x y z
N MET A 1 -38.89 -0.26 18.29
CA MET A 1 -37.45 -0.41 18.03
C MET A 1 -37.31 -1.48 16.95
N GLU A 2 -37.00 -1.08 15.72
CA GLU A 2 -36.82 -2.02 14.60
C GLU A 2 -35.67 -2.98 14.90
N LYS A 3 -35.97 -4.29 14.93
CA LYS A 3 -34.96 -5.34 14.87
C LYS A 3 -34.33 -5.29 13.47
N THR A 4 -33.26 -4.52 13.31
CA THR A 4 -32.36 -4.67 12.17
C THR A 4 -31.61 -5.99 12.34
N MET A 5 -32.28 -7.10 12.02
CA MET A 5 -31.66 -8.43 12.00
C MET A 5 -30.45 -8.38 11.08
N VAL A 6 -29.25 -8.49 11.65
CA VAL A 6 -28.01 -8.61 10.88
C VAL A 6 -27.98 -10.04 10.32
N ASN A 7 -28.81 -10.31 9.30
CA ASN A 7 -28.97 -11.62 8.68
C ASN A 7 -27.80 -11.99 7.73
N LYS A 8 -26.72 -11.21 7.78
CA LYS A 8 -25.54 -11.32 6.90
C LYS A 8 -24.29 -11.75 7.68
N TRP A 9 -24.45 -12.60 8.71
CA TRP A 9 -23.35 -13.16 9.50
C TRP A 9 -22.30 -13.90 8.65
N TRP A 10 -22.68 -14.40 7.47
CA TRP A 10 -21.80 -15.07 6.54
C TRP A 10 -20.81 -14.13 5.84
N ILE A 11 -21.12 -12.83 5.71
CA ILE A 11 -20.25 -11.84 5.07
C ILE A 11 -18.92 -11.66 5.83
N PRO A 12 -18.91 -11.36 7.14
CA PRO A 12 -17.66 -11.24 7.89
C PRO A 12 -16.90 -12.57 7.98
N VAL A 13 -17.59 -13.72 8.00
CA VAL A 13 -16.92 -15.03 7.93
C VAL A 13 -16.22 -15.22 6.60
N LEU A 14 -16.91 -15.00 5.48
CA LEU A 14 -16.34 -15.13 4.13
C LEU A 14 -15.15 -14.19 3.96
N LEU A 15 -15.32 -12.92 4.32
CA LEU A 15 -14.25 -11.92 4.24
C LEU A 15 -13.07 -12.32 5.12
N GLY A 16 -13.32 -12.78 6.33
CA GLY A 16 -12.28 -13.23 7.24
C GLY A 16 -11.50 -14.45 6.71
N VAL A 17 -12.19 -15.43 6.12
CA VAL A 17 -11.56 -16.59 5.47
C VAL A 17 -10.68 -16.16 4.30
N VAL A 18 -11.17 -15.26 3.44
CA VAL A 18 -10.40 -14.74 2.29
C VAL A 18 -9.15 -14.02 2.77
N LEU A 19 -9.26 -13.13 3.76
CA LEU A 19 -8.11 -12.39 4.28
C LEU A 19 -7.09 -13.30 4.99
N PHE A 20 -7.57 -14.29 5.74
CA PHE A 20 -6.70 -15.26 6.41
C PHE A 20 -5.96 -16.13 5.39
N ALA A 21 -6.65 -16.67 4.38
CA ALA A 21 -6.03 -17.43 3.30
C ALA A 21 -5.03 -16.59 2.50
N ALA A 22 -5.37 -15.34 2.19
CA ALA A 22 -4.46 -14.41 1.53
C ALA A 22 -3.19 -14.18 2.38
N SER A 23 -3.32 -14.02 3.70
CA SER A 23 -2.16 -13.84 4.58
C SER A 23 -1.21 -15.05 4.57
N ILE A 24 -1.75 -16.27 4.54
CA ILE A 24 -0.95 -17.50 4.41
C ILE A 24 -0.23 -17.53 3.06
N PHE A 25 -0.91 -17.15 1.98
CA PHE A 25 -0.30 -17.07 0.65
C PHE A 25 0.87 -16.07 0.62
N LEU A 26 0.70 -14.89 1.24
CA LEU A 26 1.75 -13.88 1.34
C LEU A 26 3.00 -14.40 2.07
N VAL A 27 2.83 -15.13 3.17
CA VAL A 27 3.96 -15.64 3.98
C VAL A 27 4.65 -16.83 3.33
N THR A 28 3.89 -17.73 2.70
CA THR A 28 4.44 -18.95 2.09
C THR A 28 5.14 -18.68 0.76
N ARG A 29 4.71 -17.66 0.02
CA ARG A 29 5.27 -17.33 -1.31
C ARG A 29 5.60 -15.85 -1.43
N PRO A 30 6.59 -15.37 -0.66
CA PRO A 30 6.84 -13.94 -0.55
C PRO A 30 7.27 -13.30 -1.87
N THR A 31 8.10 -14.00 -2.64
CA THR A 31 8.59 -13.55 -3.95
C THR A 31 7.46 -13.43 -4.98
N GLU A 32 6.56 -14.41 -5.03
CA GLU A 32 5.41 -14.41 -5.94
C GLU A 32 4.41 -13.30 -5.60
N ALA A 33 4.13 -13.09 -4.31
CA ALA A 33 3.26 -12.01 -3.85
C ALA A 33 3.81 -10.63 -4.25
N PHE A 34 5.12 -10.44 -4.11
CA PHE A 34 5.78 -9.19 -4.50
C PHE A 34 5.81 -8.97 -6.02
N LEU A 35 5.99 -10.04 -6.80
CA LEU A 35 5.85 -10.00 -8.26
C LEU A 35 4.43 -9.62 -8.68
N GLY A 36 3.40 -10.14 -8.02
CA GLY A 36 2.00 -9.77 -8.26
C GLY A 36 1.77 -8.26 -8.05
N LEU A 37 2.29 -7.71 -6.94
CA LEU A 37 2.26 -6.26 -6.69
C LEU A 37 3.00 -5.48 -7.77
N ALA A 38 4.14 -5.98 -8.24
CA ALA A 38 4.92 -5.38 -9.31
C ALA A 38 4.19 -5.32 -10.64
N LEU A 39 3.42 -6.35 -10.98
CA LEU A 39 2.58 -6.36 -12.18
C LEU A 39 1.45 -5.34 -12.07
N VAL A 40 0.76 -5.30 -10.91
CA VAL A 40 -0.30 -4.30 -10.67
C VAL A 40 0.25 -2.88 -10.79
N PHE A 41 1.43 -2.64 -10.23
CA PHE A 41 2.11 -1.35 -10.33
C PHE A 41 2.52 -0.99 -11.77
N GLY A 42 3.06 -1.95 -12.53
CA GLY A 42 3.38 -1.76 -13.95
C GLY A 42 2.15 -1.40 -14.78
N TRP A 43 1.03 -2.09 -14.56
CA TRP A 43 -0.25 -1.75 -15.19
C TRP A 43 -0.76 -0.38 -14.80
N PHE A 44 -0.63 -0.01 -13.52
CA PHE A 44 -1.04 1.30 -13.03
C PHE A 44 -0.24 2.42 -13.70
N ILE A 45 1.10 2.31 -13.76
CA ILE A 45 1.96 3.28 -14.45
C ILE A 45 1.60 3.36 -15.94
N LEU A 46 1.41 2.22 -16.59
CA LEU A 46 1.06 2.18 -18.01
C LEU A 46 -0.27 2.92 -18.27
N PHE A 47 -1.29 2.63 -17.46
CA PHE A 47 -2.60 3.25 -17.59
C PHE A 47 -2.56 4.76 -17.27
N SER A 48 -1.82 5.15 -16.24
CA SER A 48 -1.54 6.55 -15.91
C SER A 48 -0.92 7.27 -17.11
N GLY A 49 0.11 6.68 -17.71
CA GLY A 49 0.79 7.26 -18.86
C GLY A 49 -0.12 7.46 -20.06
N ILE A 50 -0.94 6.46 -20.38
CA ILE A 50 -1.95 6.55 -21.44
C ILE A 50 -2.93 7.69 -21.14
N MET A 51 -3.44 7.78 -19.90
CA MET A 51 -4.36 8.84 -19.51
C MET A 51 -3.72 10.23 -19.57
N ASN A 52 -2.47 10.37 -19.15
CA ASN A 52 -1.72 11.63 -19.25
C ASN A 52 -1.52 12.07 -20.70
N ILE A 53 -1.23 11.13 -21.62
CA ILE A 53 -1.16 11.42 -23.07
C ILE A 53 -2.52 11.88 -23.59
N ILE A 54 -3.60 11.14 -23.29
CA ILE A 54 -4.96 11.50 -23.72
C ILE A 54 -5.34 12.89 -23.20
N PHE A 55 -5.12 13.14 -21.91
CA PHE A 55 -5.41 14.41 -21.25
C PHE A 55 -4.63 15.56 -21.89
N SER A 56 -3.34 15.37 -22.15
CA SER A 56 -2.49 16.36 -22.80
C SER A 56 -3.00 16.72 -24.21
N VAL A 57 -3.30 15.71 -25.04
CA VAL A 57 -3.77 15.93 -26.41
C VAL A 57 -5.13 16.63 -26.45
N GLN A 58 -6.04 16.27 -25.55
CA GLN A 58 -7.38 16.88 -25.46
C GLN A 58 -7.31 18.34 -24.99
N ASN A 59 -6.42 18.66 -24.04
CA ASN A 59 -6.37 19.97 -23.41
C ASN A 59 -5.22 20.86 -23.89
N ARG A 60 -4.54 20.49 -24.98
CA ARG A 60 -3.40 21.20 -25.58
C ARG A 60 -3.65 22.68 -25.93
N LYS A 61 -4.91 23.10 -26.05
CA LYS A 61 -5.31 24.48 -26.36
C LYS A 61 -5.78 25.27 -25.14
N VAL A 62 -5.92 24.60 -23.98
CA VAL A 62 -6.53 25.14 -22.76
C VAL A 62 -5.47 25.38 -21.68
N PHE A 63 -4.47 24.52 -21.59
CA PHE A 63 -3.37 24.66 -20.62
C PHE A 63 -2.03 24.87 -21.33
N ASP A 64 -1.25 25.84 -20.86
CA ASP A 64 0.12 26.07 -21.35
C ASP A 64 1.08 24.91 -20.99
N ASP A 65 0.80 24.20 -19.89
CA ASP A 65 1.63 23.10 -19.40
C ASP A 65 1.38 21.75 -20.08
N TRP A 66 0.58 21.70 -21.15
CA TRP A 66 0.17 20.43 -21.80
C TRP A 66 1.36 19.56 -22.24
N ILE A 67 2.49 20.18 -22.62
CA ILE A 67 3.72 19.49 -23.04
C ILE A 67 4.30 18.65 -21.88
N TRP A 68 4.23 19.16 -20.65
CA TRP A 68 4.72 18.43 -19.48
C TRP A 68 3.93 17.15 -19.23
N TYR A 69 2.60 17.22 -19.36
CA TYR A 69 1.75 16.02 -19.27
C TYR A 69 2.01 15.04 -20.40
N LEU A 70 2.32 15.52 -21.61
CA LEU A 70 2.68 14.65 -22.73
C LEU A 70 3.99 13.91 -22.47
N LEU A 71 5.03 14.65 -22.07
CA LEU A 71 6.34 14.08 -21.77
C LEU A 71 6.27 13.08 -20.62
N LEU A 72 5.58 13.45 -19.54
CA LEU A 72 5.34 12.56 -18.41
C LEU A 72 4.60 11.29 -18.86
N GLY A 73 3.53 11.44 -19.64
CA GLY A 73 2.76 10.31 -20.13
C GLY A 73 3.56 9.37 -21.03
N ILE A 74 4.40 9.89 -21.93
CA ILE A 74 5.30 9.07 -22.77
C ILE A 74 6.30 8.31 -21.91
N ILE A 75 6.92 8.97 -20.92
CA ILE A 75 7.86 8.34 -20.00
C ILE A 75 7.16 7.24 -19.21
N GLU A 76 5.97 7.51 -18.67
CA GLU A 76 5.17 6.53 -17.94
C GLU A 76 4.78 5.33 -18.81
N VAL A 77 4.37 5.52 -20.07
CA VAL A 77 4.07 4.39 -20.97
C VAL A 77 5.31 3.55 -21.23
N ALA A 78 6.45 4.19 -21.51
CA ALA A 78 7.72 3.48 -21.74
C ALA A 78 8.17 2.71 -20.49
N LEU A 79 8.06 3.31 -19.30
CA LEU A 79 8.37 2.66 -18.04
C LEU A 79 7.40 1.52 -17.74
N GLY A 80 6.09 1.76 -17.82
CA GLY A 80 5.06 0.76 -17.56
C GLY A 80 5.20 -0.46 -18.47
N THR A 81 5.46 -0.27 -19.76
CA THR A 81 5.73 -1.38 -20.69
C THR A 81 7.02 -2.13 -20.33
N ALA A 82 8.12 -1.43 -20.05
CA ALA A 82 9.37 -2.06 -19.64
C ALA A 82 9.22 -2.89 -18.34
N LEU A 83 8.46 -2.36 -17.38
CA LEU A 83 8.15 -3.03 -16.12
C LEU A 83 7.32 -4.31 -16.32
N LEU A 84 6.37 -4.31 -17.26
CA LEU A 84 5.57 -5.50 -17.56
C LEU A 84 6.34 -6.56 -18.33
N LEU A 85 7.27 -6.16 -19.20
CA LEU A 85 8.12 -7.09 -19.96
C LEU A 85 9.20 -7.75 -19.07
N GLN A 86 9.68 -7.06 -18.05
CA GLN A 86 10.67 -7.57 -17.10
C GLN A 86 10.20 -7.40 -15.65
N PRO A 87 9.31 -8.29 -15.16
CA PRO A 87 8.71 -8.17 -13.82
C PRO A 87 9.75 -8.14 -12.68
N HIS A 88 10.91 -8.75 -12.87
CA HIS A 88 12.01 -8.70 -11.89
C HIS A 88 12.61 -7.30 -11.75
N MET A 89 12.71 -6.52 -12.83
CA MET A 89 13.14 -5.12 -12.73
C MET A 89 12.09 -4.27 -11.98
N SER A 90 10.81 -4.62 -12.14
CA SER A 90 9.69 -3.95 -11.47
C SER A 90 9.69 -4.12 -9.97
N VAL A 91 10.13 -5.28 -9.48
CA VAL A 91 10.34 -5.51 -8.05
C VAL A 91 11.39 -4.53 -7.49
N ASN A 92 12.52 -4.36 -8.17
CA ASN A 92 13.57 -3.44 -7.72
C ASN A 92 13.10 -1.98 -7.76
N ALA A 93 12.39 -1.59 -8.82
CA ALA A 93 11.82 -0.25 -8.93
C ALA A 93 10.83 0.04 -7.79
N LEU A 94 9.96 -0.91 -7.46
CA LEU A 94 9.04 -0.79 -6.32
C LEU A 94 9.77 -0.69 -4.99
N ILE A 95 10.81 -1.50 -4.76
CA ILE A 95 11.57 -1.45 -3.52
C ILE A 95 12.25 -0.09 -3.35
N LEU A 96 12.88 0.42 -4.41
CA LEU A 96 13.51 1.74 -4.39
C LEU A 96 12.48 2.83 -4.16
N PHE A 97 11.38 2.83 -4.92
CA PHE A 97 10.29 3.78 -4.76
C PHE A 97 9.74 3.77 -3.34
N THR A 98 9.47 2.58 -2.79
CA THR A 98 8.98 2.41 -1.42
C THR A 98 10.00 2.90 -0.40
N GLY A 99 11.27 2.56 -0.56
CA GLY A 99 12.35 3.01 0.31
C GLY A 99 12.45 4.54 0.34
N PHE A 100 12.52 5.18 -0.82
CA PHE A 100 12.54 6.64 -0.93
C PHE A 100 11.27 7.28 -0.36
N TRP A 101 10.09 6.73 -0.65
CA TRP A 101 8.83 7.21 -0.08
C TRP A 101 8.83 7.14 1.45
N MET A 102 9.38 6.07 2.03
CA MET A 102 9.51 5.93 3.48
C MET A 102 10.47 6.97 4.09
N VAL A 103 11.50 7.43 3.36
CA VAL A 103 12.33 8.57 3.79
C VAL A 103 11.46 9.83 3.93
N PHE A 104 10.68 10.16 2.91
CA PHE A 104 9.78 11.32 2.97
C PHE A 104 8.76 11.19 4.10
N LEU A 105 8.19 10.00 4.30
CA LEU A 105 7.29 9.71 5.40
C LEU A 105 7.97 9.93 6.77
N ALA A 106 9.19 9.47 6.94
CA ALA A 106 9.96 9.66 8.16
C ALA A 106 10.21 11.15 8.45
N VAL A 107 10.66 11.89 7.43
CA VAL A 107 10.91 13.35 7.55
C VAL A 107 9.62 14.08 7.92
N SER A 108 8.49 13.74 7.29
CA SER A 108 7.18 14.30 7.60
C SER A 108 6.71 13.99 9.03
N ARG A 109 6.96 12.77 9.53
CA ARG A 109 6.64 12.37 10.91
C ARG A 109 7.49 13.12 11.93
N ILE A 110 8.79 13.23 11.66
CA ILE A 110 9.73 13.96 12.51
C ILE A 110 9.36 15.45 12.55
N SER A 111 9.06 16.07 11.41
CA SER A 111 8.63 17.47 11.37
C SER A 111 7.32 17.70 12.12
N SER A 112 6.35 16.78 11.99
CA SER A 112 5.09 16.79 12.74
C SER A 112 5.31 16.68 14.25
N ALA A 113 6.30 15.91 14.69
CA ALA A 113 6.65 15.81 16.10
C ALA A 113 7.14 17.15 16.68
N PHE A 114 7.97 17.88 15.94
CA PHE A 114 8.40 19.22 16.34
C PHE A 114 7.24 20.21 16.37
N LEU A 115 6.28 20.10 15.45
CA LEU A 115 5.07 20.91 15.47
C LEU A 115 4.23 20.64 16.73
N LEU A 116 3.97 19.36 17.05
CA LEU A 116 3.23 18.98 18.26
C LEU A 116 3.92 19.42 19.55
N LYS A 117 5.25 19.36 19.58
CA LYS A 117 6.06 19.86 20.69
C LYS A 117 5.87 21.37 20.88
N LYS A 118 5.86 22.14 19.79
CA LYS A 118 5.56 23.59 19.83
C LYS A 118 4.14 23.88 20.34
N MET A 119 3.17 23.03 19.98
CA MET A 119 1.78 23.11 20.43
C MET A 119 1.55 22.60 21.86
N LYS A 120 2.61 22.21 22.60
CA LYS A 120 2.55 21.67 23.97
C LYS A 120 1.65 20.43 24.12
N ILE A 121 1.48 19.64 23.05
CA ILE A 121 0.71 18.40 23.08
C ILE A 121 1.60 17.29 23.67
N SER A 122 1.14 16.64 24.75
CA SER A 122 1.91 15.64 25.51
C SER A 122 2.44 14.46 24.67
N MET A 123 1.72 14.07 23.62
CA MET A 123 2.05 12.92 22.75
C MET A 123 3.05 13.25 21.62
N TRP A 124 3.80 14.35 21.70
CA TRP A 124 4.76 14.77 20.65
C TRP A 124 5.90 13.77 20.40
N TRP A 125 6.26 12.96 21.40
CA TRP A 125 7.36 12.00 21.30
C TRP A 125 7.02 10.79 20.42
N LEU A 126 5.74 10.42 20.31
CA LEU A 126 5.26 9.30 19.47
C LEU A 126 5.62 9.46 17.98
N PRO A 127 5.27 10.58 17.32
CA PRO A 127 5.66 10.81 15.93
C PRO A 127 7.17 10.95 15.74
N LEU A 128 7.91 11.40 16.77
CA LEU A 128 9.37 11.49 16.71
C LEU A 128 10.01 10.10 16.67
N VAL A 129 9.66 9.25 17.65
CA VAL A 129 10.20 7.90 17.78
C VAL A 129 9.80 7.06 16.56
N SER A 130 8.53 7.10 16.15
CA SER A 130 8.09 6.40 14.94
C SER A 130 8.77 6.92 13.68
N GLY A 131 8.98 8.24 13.54
CA GLY A 131 9.69 8.81 12.42
C GLY A 131 11.15 8.34 12.33
N ILE A 132 11.87 8.29 13.45
CA ILE A 132 13.24 7.78 13.51
C ILE A 132 13.29 6.28 13.16
N LEU A 133 12.38 5.47 13.70
CA LEU A 133 12.26 4.05 13.36
C LEU A 133 12.01 3.85 11.86
N ILE A 134 11.09 4.61 11.27
CA ILE A 134 10.81 4.55 9.83
C ILE A 134 12.03 4.96 9.01
N PHE A 135 12.78 5.98 9.44
CA PHE A 135 14.00 6.42 8.76
C PHE A 135 15.07 5.33 8.71
N ILE A 136 15.34 4.69 9.86
CA ILE A 136 16.31 3.58 9.96
C ILE A 136 15.85 2.43 9.06
N PHE A 137 14.57 2.08 9.11
CA PHE A 137 14.02 0.99 8.33
C PHE A 137 14.07 1.26 6.82
N SER A 138 13.74 2.48 6.41
CA SER A 138 13.87 2.95 5.04
C SER A 138 15.31 2.84 4.54
N PHE A 139 16.29 3.25 5.36
CA PHE A 139 17.70 3.12 5.02
C PHE A 139 18.12 1.65 4.85
N LEU A 140 17.68 0.75 5.73
CA LEU A 140 17.94 -0.69 5.61
C LEU A 140 17.36 -1.29 4.32
N ILE A 141 16.15 -0.85 3.94
CA ILE A 141 15.50 -1.25 2.68
C ILE A 141 16.32 -0.83 1.46
N LEU A 142 16.86 0.39 1.46
CA LEU A 142 17.65 0.91 0.35
C LEU A 142 19.01 0.21 0.22
N VAL A 143 19.62 -0.19 1.35
CA VAL A 143 20.90 -0.91 1.36
C VAL A 143 20.73 -2.38 0.99
N ASN A 144 19.67 -3.02 1.45
CA ASN A 144 19.40 -4.42 1.17
C ASN A 144 17.93 -4.65 0.77
N PRO A 145 17.65 -4.76 -0.54
CA PRO A 145 16.30 -4.98 -1.05
C PRO A 145 15.59 -6.22 -0.51
N LEU A 146 16.34 -7.26 -0.10
CA LEU A 146 15.73 -8.46 0.48
C LEU A 146 15.04 -8.16 1.82
N ILE A 147 15.61 -7.24 2.62
CA ILE A 147 14.98 -6.80 3.87
C ILE A 147 13.62 -6.18 3.57
N ALA A 148 13.49 -5.41 2.49
CA ALA A 148 12.23 -4.80 2.07
C ALA A 148 11.16 -5.83 1.75
N VAL A 149 11.49 -6.86 0.96
CA VAL A 149 10.56 -7.92 0.57
C VAL A 149 9.99 -8.60 1.80
N PHE A 150 10.84 -9.12 2.69
CA PHE A 150 10.38 -9.79 3.90
C PHE A 150 9.61 -8.84 4.82
N SER A 151 10.12 -7.63 5.02
CA SER A 151 9.53 -6.62 5.87
C SER A 151 8.11 -6.26 5.47
N ILE A 152 7.89 -5.91 4.20
CA ILE A 152 6.59 -5.52 3.67
C ILE A 152 5.62 -6.69 3.80
N ILE A 153 6.08 -7.91 3.54
CA ILE A 153 5.25 -9.10 3.59
C ILE A 153 4.82 -9.43 5.02
N TYR A 154 5.73 -9.42 5.99
CA TYR A 154 5.35 -9.67 7.39
C TYR A 154 4.50 -8.53 7.97
N LEU A 155 4.84 -7.28 7.65
CA LEU A 155 4.06 -6.10 8.09
C LEU A 155 2.65 -6.07 7.51
N THR A 156 2.41 -6.68 6.34
CA THR A 156 1.08 -6.77 5.74
C THR A 156 0.37 -8.05 6.17
N ALA A 157 1.03 -9.21 6.08
CA ALA A 157 0.43 -10.50 6.35
C ALA A 157 0.01 -10.67 7.81
N ILE A 158 0.79 -10.22 8.79
CA ILE A 158 0.44 -10.40 10.22
C ILE A 158 -0.86 -9.64 10.55
N PRO A 159 -1.02 -8.34 10.24
CA PRO A 159 -2.30 -7.66 10.44
C PRO A 159 -3.47 -8.28 9.67
N LEU A 160 -3.23 -8.71 8.42
CA LEU A 160 -4.24 -9.40 7.60
C LEU A 160 -4.70 -10.70 8.26
N MET A 161 -3.77 -11.48 8.83
CA MET A 161 -4.04 -12.73 9.51
C MET A 161 -4.85 -12.48 10.79
N ILE A 162 -4.46 -11.50 11.61
CA ILE A 162 -5.18 -11.11 12.84
C ILE A 162 -6.59 -10.63 12.51
N TYR A 163 -6.72 -9.71 11.54
CA TYR A 163 -8.02 -9.16 11.14
C TYR A 163 -8.92 -10.23 10.53
N GLY A 164 -8.36 -11.13 9.71
CA GLY A 164 -9.08 -12.28 9.17
C GLY A 164 -9.64 -13.19 10.26
N ALA A 165 -8.80 -13.54 11.25
CA ALA A 165 -9.22 -14.34 12.40
C ALA A 165 -10.32 -13.65 13.23
N MET A 166 -10.19 -12.34 13.48
CA MET A 166 -11.20 -11.55 14.19
C MET A 166 -12.53 -11.48 13.42
N ALA A 167 -12.50 -11.32 12.10
CA ALA A 167 -13.71 -11.26 11.28
C ALA A 167 -14.45 -12.60 11.25
N ILE A 168 -13.73 -13.73 11.20
CA ILE A 168 -14.30 -15.08 11.35
C ILE A 168 -14.98 -15.22 12.72
N TYR A 169 -14.27 -14.87 13.79
CA TYR A 169 -14.81 -14.92 15.16
C TYR A 169 -16.08 -14.08 15.29
N PHE A 170 -16.04 -12.83 14.82
CA PHE A 170 -17.17 -11.91 14.87
C PHE A 170 -18.38 -12.43 14.08
N GLY A 171 -18.15 -12.99 12.88
CA GLY A 171 -19.23 -13.55 12.07
C GLY A 171 -19.92 -14.76 12.71
N PHE A 172 -19.17 -15.64 13.37
CA PHE A 172 -19.77 -16.73 14.16
C PHE A 172 -20.50 -16.22 15.39
N ASN A 173 -19.98 -15.18 16.05
CA ASN A 173 -20.65 -14.56 17.18
C ASN A 173 -22.02 -13.96 16.76
N LEU A 174 -22.09 -13.25 15.64
CA LEU A 174 -23.34 -12.74 15.07
C LEU A 174 -24.36 -13.85 14.76
N ARG A 175 -23.89 -15.01 14.26
CA ARG A 175 -24.75 -16.18 14.02
C ARG A 175 -25.35 -16.70 15.32
N ASN A 176 -24.60 -16.67 16.42
CA ASN A 176 -25.08 -17.15 17.72
C ASN A 176 -26.10 -16.17 18.33
N TYR A 177 -25.87 -14.85 18.25
CA TYR A 177 -26.81 -13.85 18.72
C TYR A 177 -28.13 -13.83 17.93
N ASN A 178 -28.12 -14.12 16.63
CA ASN A 178 -29.36 -14.23 15.83
C ASN A 178 -30.17 -15.49 16.15
N LYS A 179 -29.62 -16.46 16.88
CA LYS A 179 -30.29 -17.72 17.25
C LYS A 179 -30.90 -17.69 18.67
N SER A 180 -30.53 -16.72 19.51
CA SER A 180 -31.15 -16.44 20.83
C SER A 180 -32.36 -15.51 20.68
#